data_AF-A0A839RY02-F1
#
_entry.id   AF-A0A839RY02-F1
#
_cell.length_a   1.000
_cell.length_b   1.000
_cell.length_c   1.000
_cell.angle_alpha   90.00
_cell.angle_beta   90.00
_cell.angle_gamma   90.00
#
_symmetry.space_group_name_H-M   'P 1'
#
loop_
_entity.id
_entity.type
_entity.pdbx_description
1 polymer ?
#
loop_
_entity_poly.entity_id
_entity_poly.type
_entity_poly.pdbx_seq_one_letter_code
_entity_poly.pdbx_strand_id
1 'polypeptide(L)'
;MNVAQQINAVLRRIAHGDGEHTVALEQTFATTADDLWHACTDPERLARWFEPVEGDLVEGGRYKLTGSGTEGTIGRCEPPHALRITWEYGGDVSSVEVDLTPADEGTTLTLRHVVPDNEHWTTYRGE
;
A
#
# COMPACT_ATOMS: atom_id res chain seq x y z
N MET A 1 -19.76 -2.87 4.88
CA MET A 1 -18.57 -3.47 5.52
C MET A 1 -17.87 -2.36 6.29
N ASN A 2 -17.63 -2.57 7.58
CA ASN A 2 -17.17 -1.52 8.48
C ASN A 2 -15.63 -1.52 8.51
N VAL A 3 -15.00 -0.42 8.10
CA VAL A 3 -13.53 -0.24 8.06
C VAL A 3 -12.89 -0.50 9.44
N ALA A 4 -13.66 -0.30 10.52
CA ALA A 4 -13.22 -0.57 11.89
C ALA A 4 -13.13 -2.08 12.25
N GLN A 5 -13.82 -2.96 11.51
CA GLN A 5 -13.74 -4.41 11.75
C GLN A 5 -12.52 -5.08 11.11
N GLN A 6 -11.95 -4.51 10.04
CA GLN A 6 -10.69 -5.02 9.47
C GLN A 6 -9.48 -4.70 10.34
N ILE A 7 -9.58 -3.71 11.23
CA ILE A 7 -8.48 -3.33 12.15
C ILE A 7 -8.16 -4.43 13.18
N ASN A 8 -9.08 -5.36 13.46
CA ASN A 8 -8.84 -6.47 14.39
C ASN A 8 -8.29 -7.76 13.74
N ALA A 9 -8.27 -7.87 12.41
CA ALA A 9 -7.74 -9.04 11.68
C ALA A 9 -6.33 -8.80 11.12
N VAL A 10 -5.78 -7.61 11.40
CA VAL A 10 -4.52 -7.12 10.89
C VAL A 10 -3.43 -7.40 11.92
N LEU A 11 -2.38 -8.11 11.50
CA LEU A 11 -1.11 -8.04 12.22
C LEU A 11 -0.42 -6.74 11.82
N ARG A 12 -0.40 -5.77 12.75
CA ARG A 12 0.36 -4.53 12.56
C ARG A 12 1.72 -4.67 13.21
N ARG A 13 2.78 -4.57 12.41
CA ARG A 13 4.16 -4.50 12.89
C ARG A 13 4.74 -3.14 12.54
N ILE A 14 5.25 -2.44 13.55
CA ILE A 14 6.03 -1.22 13.36
C ILE A 14 7.49 -1.60 13.59
N ALA A 15 8.34 -1.32 12.61
CA ALA A 15 9.78 -1.45 12.75
C ALA A 15 10.42 -0.06 12.59
N HIS A 16 11.31 0.28 13.52
CA HIS A 16 12.15 1.47 13.45
C HIS A 16 13.55 1.01 13.05
N GLY A 17 14.00 1.41 11.85
CA GLY A 17 15.36 1.23 11.37
C GLY A 17 16.20 2.49 11.59
N ASP A 18 17.52 2.36 11.44
CA ASP A 18 18.45 3.49 11.45
C ASP A 18 18.25 4.28 10.15
N GLY A 19 17.39 5.30 10.17
CA GLY A 19 17.09 6.14 9.00
C GLY A 19 15.79 5.83 8.24
N GLU A 20 14.94 4.92 8.74
CA GLU A 20 13.62 4.63 8.13
C GLU A 20 12.60 4.06 9.12
N HIS A 21 11.32 4.33 8.86
CA HIS A 21 10.20 3.79 9.63
C HIS A 21 9.33 2.94 8.72
N THR A 22 9.14 1.68 9.10
CA THR A 22 8.31 0.74 8.35
C THR A 22 7.07 0.37 9.14
N VAL A 23 5.90 0.61 8.54
CA VAL A 23 4.63 0.09 9.02
C VAL A 23 4.24 -1.07 8.11
N ALA A 24 4.21 -2.29 8.67
CA ALA A 24 3.76 -3.48 7.98
C ALA A 24 2.37 -3.89 8.48
N LEU A 25 1.52 -4.26 7.53
CA LEU A 25 0.17 -4.77 7.70
C LEU A 25 0.09 -6.13 7.03
N GLU A 26 -0.36 -7.14 7.75
CA GLU A 26 -0.60 -8.46 7.17
C GLU A 26 -2.04 -8.91 7.45
N GLN A 27 -2.73 -9.38 6.41
CA GLN A 27 -4.08 -9.92 6.52
C GLN A 27 -4.31 -11.03 5.50
N THR A 28 -4.90 -12.14 5.94
CA THR A 28 -5.31 -13.24 5.06
C THR A 28 -6.76 -13.07 4.62
N PHE A 29 -7.00 -13.20 3.32
CA PHE A 29 -8.32 -13.15 2.70
C PHE A 29 -8.68 -14.52 2.13
N ALA A 30 -9.92 -14.95 2.32
CA ALA A 30 -10.45 -16.20 1.76
C ALA A 30 -10.77 -16.04 0.25
N THR A 31 -9.78 -15.61 -0.53
CA THR A 31 -9.85 -15.42 -1.98
C THR A 31 -8.52 -15.80 -2.65
N THR A 32 -8.52 -15.85 -3.98
CA THR A 32 -7.32 -16.17 -4.76
C THR A 32 -6.39 -14.96 -4.88
N ALA A 33 -5.10 -15.20 -5.11
CA ALA A 33 -4.14 -14.12 -5.29
C ALA A 33 -4.49 -13.24 -6.49
N ASP A 34 -5.04 -13.83 -7.54
CA ASP A 34 -5.53 -13.12 -8.73
C ASP A 34 -6.70 -12.18 -8.42
N ASP A 35 -7.71 -12.65 -7.67
CA ASP A 35 -8.85 -11.81 -7.28
C ASP A 35 -8.41 -10.67 -6.36
N LEU A 36 -7.53 -10.97 -5.40
CA LEU A 36 -7.00 -9.97 -4.48
C LEU A 36 -6.11 -8.96 -5.20
N TRP A 37 -5.30 -9.42 -6.16
CA TRP A 37 -4.50 -8.57 -7.02
C TRP A 37 -5.38 -7.59 -7.79
N HIS A 38 -6.42 -8.09 -8.47
CA HIS A 38 -7.38 -7.24 -9.16
C HIS A 38 -8.08 -6.26 -8.21
N ALA A 39 -8.38 -6.65 -6.97
CA ALA A 39 -8.95 -5.72 -5.99
C ALA A 39 -8.00 -4.56 -5.65
N CYS A 40 -6.68 -4.77 -5.75
CA CYS A 40 -5.64 -3.79 -5.47
C CYS A 40 -5.17 -2.98 -6.69
N THR A 41 -5.23 -3.54 -7.90
CA THR A 41 -4.65 -2.90 -9.10
C THR A 41 -5.68 -2.45 -10.14
N ASP A 42 -6.89 -3.00 -10.14
CA ASP A 42 -7.93 -2.58 -11.08
C ASP A 42 -8.58 -1.27 -10.58
N PRO A 43 -8.50 -0.16 -11.33
CA PRO A 43 -9.02 1.14 -10.87
C PRO A 43 -10.51 1.12 -10.53
N GLU A 44 -11.34 0.36 -11.28
CA GLU A 44 -12.78 0.27 -11.00
C GLU A 44 -13.09 -0.52 -9.73
N ARG A 45 -12.28 -1.53 -9.40
CA ARG A 45 -12.40 -2.28 -8.14
C ARG A 45 -11.80 -1.53 -6.96
N LEU A 46 -10.63 -0.91 -7.15
CA LEU A 46 -9.92 -0.14 -6.13
C LEU A 46 -10.77 1.03 -5.62
N ALA A 47 -11.43 1.75 -6.54
CA ALA A 47 -12.32 2.87 -6.21
C ALA A 47 -13.53 2.48 -5.33
N ARG A 48 -13.89 1.18 -5.24
CA ARG A 48 -15.03 0.73 -4.42
C ARG A 48 -14.74 0.70 -2.93
N TRP A 49 -13.47 0.61 -2.54
CA TRP A 49 -13.07 0.45 -1.13
C TRP A 49 -11.97 1.40 -0.69
N PHE A 50 -11.25 2.02 -1.63
CA PHE A 50 -10.19 2.98 -1.36
C PHE A 50 -10.50 4.36 -1.96
N GLU A 51 -9.82 4.74 -3.05
CA GLU A 51 -9.99 6.00 -3.75
C GLU A 51 -9.85 5.77 -5.27
N PRO A 52 -10.49 6.60 -6.13
CA PRO A 52 -10.29 6.51 -7.56
C PRO A 52 -8.88 6.93 -7.95
N VAL A 53 -8.24 6.09 -8.76
CA VAL A 53 -6.88 6.30 -9.29
C VAL A 53 -6.92 6.57 -10.79
N GLU A 54 -6.12 7.53 -11.23
CA GLU A 54 -5.93 7.89 -12.64
C GLU A 54 -4.44 7.88 -13.00
N GLY A 55 -4.13 7.75 -14.30
CA GLY A 55 -2.76 7.83 -14.82
C GLY A 55 -2.36 6.62 -15.66
N ASP A 56 -1.06 6.41 -15.75
CA ASP A 56 -0.44 5.31 -16.48
C ASP A 56 -0.14 4.16 -15.50
N LEU A 57 -1.07 3.20 -15.42
CA LEU A 57 -1.07 2.13 -14.41
C LEU A 57 -0.23 0.92 -14.86
N VAL A 58 0.98 1.17 -15.33
CA VAL A 58 1.96 0.16 -15.74
C VAL A 58 3.29 0.39 -15.03
N GLU A 59 4.18 -0.59 -15.05
CA GLU A 59 5.52 -0.42 -14.49
C GLU A 59 6.27 0.74 -15.18
N GLY A 60 6.85 1.63 -14.38
CA GLY A 60 7.45 2.89 -14.81
C GLY A 60 6.45 4.04 -15.02
N GLY A 61 5.15 3.75 -15.00
CA GLY A 61 4.09 4.73 -15.15
C GLY A 61 3.82 5.54 -13.88
N ARG A 62 3.06 6.64 -14.02
CA ARG A 62 2.65 7.51 -12.90
C ARG A 62 1.18 7.38 -12.62
N TYR A 63 0.83 7.38 -11.34
CA TYR A 63 -0.55 7.34 -10.86
C TYR A 63 -0.87 8.57 -10.01
N LYS A 64 -2.17 8.87 -9.91
CA LYS A 64 -2.71 9.93 -9.06
C LYS A 64 -4.01 9.47 -8.41
N LEU A 65 -4.10 9.63 -7.10
CA LEU A 65 -5.32 9.45 -6.33
C LEU A 65 -6.11 10.76 -6.37
N THR A 66 -7.33 10.69 -6.88
CA THR A 66 -8.16 11.87 -7.14
C THR A 66 -8.79 12.49 -5.89
N GLY A 67 -9.02 11.70 -4.83
CA GLY A 67 -9.61 12.18 -3.59
C GLY A 67 -8.58 12.87 -2.69
N SER A 68 -7.48 12.19 -2.37
CA SER A 68 -6.39 12.72 -1.53
C SER A 68 -5.42 13.65 -2.25
N GLY A 69 -5.37 13.60 -3.59
CA GLY A 69 -4.40 14.36 -4.40
C GLY A 69 -2.98 13.79 -4.33
N THR A 70 -2.79 12.64 -3.67
CA THR A 70 -1.53 11.90 -3.64
C THR A 70 -1.16 11.43 -5.05
N GLU A 71 0.10 11.55 -5.41
CA GLU A 71 0.63 10.99 -6.66
C GLU A 71 1.79 10.04 -6.38
N GLY A 72 2.23 9.34 -7.42
CA GLY A 72 3.35 8.43 -7.30
C GLY A 72 3.71 7.75 -8.61
N THR A 73 4.74 6.93 -8.54
CA THR A 73 5.29 6.16 -9.64
C THR A 73 5.20 4.68 -9.31
N ILE A 74 4.78 3.88 -10.29
CA ILE A 74 4.77 2.42 -10.18
C ILE A 74 6.17 1.93 -10.49
N GLY A 75 6.90 1.51 -9.45
CA GLY A 75 8.29 1.06 -9.59
C GLY A 75 8.42 -0.40 -10.00
N ARG A 76 7.57 -1.28 -9.47
CA ARG A 76 7.54 -2.72 -9.79
C ARG A 76 6.11 -3.19 -9.88
N CYS A 77 5.75 -3.92 -10.92
CA CYS A 77 4.41 -4.48 -11.09
C CYS A 77 4.50 -5.92 -11.63
N GLU A 78 4.45 -6.89 -10.72
CA GLU A 78 4.52 -8.32 -11.02
C GLU A 78 3.22 -9.00 -10.62
N PRO A 79 2.21 -9.02 -11.51
CA PRO A 79 0.98 -9.74 -11.23
C PRO A 79 1.20 -11.25 -11.08
N PRO A 80 0.48 -11.94 -10.17
CA PRO A 80 -0.38 -11.43 -9.10
C PRO A 80 0.37 -11.32 -7.74
N HIS A 81 1.70 -11.14 -7.73
CA HIS A 81 2.53 -11.37 -6.55
C HIS A 81 3.02 -10.11 -5.87
N ALA A 82 3.49 -9.11 -6.62
CA ALA A 82 4.18 -7.98 -6.02
C ALA A 82 3.92 -6.65 -6.74
N LEU A 83 3.62 -5.62 -5.96
CA LEU A 83 3.48 -4.24 -6.41
C LEU A 83 4.34 -3.33 -5.54
N ARG A 84 5.14 -2.46 -6.15
CA ARG A 84 5.86 -1.40 -5.45
C ARG A 84 5.58 -0.06 -6.10
N ILE A 85 5.17 0.90 -5.27
CA ILE A 85 4.88 2.26 -5.69
C ILE A 85 5.58 3.28 -4.80
N THR A 86 5.91 4.45 -5.35
CA THR A 86 6.22 5.63 -4.53
C THR A 86 4.93 6.29 -4.09
N TRP A 87 4.92 6.87 -2.90
CA TRP A 87 3.79 7.60 -2.35
C TRP A 87 4.25 9.02 -2.06
N GLU A 88 3.81 9.94 -2.92
CA GLU A 88 4.26 11.34 -2.94
C GLU A 88 3.11 12.23 -2.46
N TYR A 89 3.29 12.84 -1.29
CA TYR A 89 2.28 13.67 -0.66
C TYR A 89 2.93 14.81 0.12
N GLY A 90 2.48 16.05 -0.10
CA GLY A 90 2.93 17.21 0.68
C GLY A 90 4.42 17.55 0.55
N GLY A 91 5.12 17.03 -0.47
CA GLY A 91 6.57 17.20 -0.65
C GLY A 91 7.40 16.04 -0.09
N ASP A 92 6.80 15.09 0.61
CA ASP A 92 7.44 13.85 1.02
C ASP A 92 7.27 12.74 -0.01
N VAL A 93 8.26 11.86 -0.03
CA VAL A 93 8.25 10.63 -0.83
C VAL A 93 8.47 9.45 0.10
N SER A 94 7.54 8.52 0.10
CA SER A 94 7.66 7.23 0.78
C SER A 94 7.47 6.08 -0.21
N SER A 95 7.75 4.85 0.22
CA SER A 95 7.55 3.65 -0.61
C SER A 95 6.45 2.78 -0.01
N VAL A 96 5.53 2.32 -0.84
CA VAL A 96 4.54 1.30 -0.48
C VAL A 96 4.81 0.04 -1.29
N GLU A 97 4.92 -1.08 -0.60
CA GLU A 97 5.13 -2.40 -1.17
C GLU A 97 3.96 -3.29 -0.76
N VAL A 98 3.41 -4.02 -1.73
CA VAL A 98 2.35 -5.01 -1.54
C VAL A 98 2.87 -6.34 -2.05
N ASP A 99 2.79 -7.37 -1.21
CA ASP A 99 3.11 -8.75 -1.54
C ASP A 99 1.89 -9.64 -1.29
N LEU A 100 1.58 -10.52 -2.24
CA LEU A 100 0.50 -11.50 -2.17
C LEU A 100 1.08 -12.91 -2.18
N THR A 101 0.95 -13.58 -1.04
CA THR A 101 1.45 -14.94 -0.84
C THR A 101 0.27 -15.91 -0.69
N PRO A 102 0.19 -17.01 -1.48
CA PRO A 102 -0.81 -18.05 -1.29
C PRO A 102 -0.72 -18.68 0.11
N ALA A 103 -1.87 -18.92 0.74
CA ALA A 103 -1.99 -19.56 2.04
C ALA A 103 -3.00 -20.73 1.99
N ASP A 104 -3.01 -21.60 3.00
CA ASP A 104 -3.90 -22.76 3.04
C ASP A 104 -5.40 -22.40 2.90
N GLU A 105 -5.81 -21.25 3.45
CA GLU A 105 -7.19 -20.77 3.42
C GLU A 105 -7.36 -19.48 2.61
N GLY A 106 -6.57 -19.30 1.53
CA GLY A 106 -6.73 -18.19 0.59
C GLY A 106 -5.41 -17.51 0.25
N THR A 107 -5.35 -16.19 0.41
CA THR A 107 -4.15 -15.38 0.09
C THR A 107 -3.86 -14.40 1.21
N THR A 108 -2.61 -14.38 1.65
CA THR A 108 -2.09 -13.39 2.59
C THR A 108 -1.59 -12.18 1.84
N LEU A 109 -2.14 -11.01 2.16
CA LEU A 109 -1.65 -9.72 1.70
C LEU A 109 -0.74 -9.13 2.78
N THR A 110 0.49 -8.80 2.39
CA THR A 110 1.45 -8.08 3.21
C THR A 110 1.71 -6.72 2.58
N LEU A 111 1.25 -5.66 3.24
CA LEU A 111 1.51 -4.28 2.85
C LEU A 111 2.59 -3.70 3.75
N ARG A 112 3.63 -3.12 3.16
CA ARG A 112 4.71 -2.42 3.86
C ARG A 112 4.76 -0.99 3.38
N HIS A 113 4.58 -0.06 4.30
CA HIS A 113 4.78 1.37 4.06
C HIS A 113 6.09 1.79 4.70
N VAL A 114 7.09 2.06 3.87
CA VAL A 114 8.43 2.50 4.26
C VAL A 114 8.53 4.00 4.09
N VAL A 115 8.67 4.70 5.20
CA VAL A 115 8.84 6.15 5.23
C VAL A 115 10.31 6.41 5.55
N PRO A 116 11.07 7.12 4.70
CA PRO A 116 12.42 7.52 5.05
C PRO A 116 12.40 8.43 6.28
N ASP A 117 13.42 8.33 7.13
CA ASP A 117 13.70 9.31 8.19
C ASP A 117 14.27 10.56 7.51
N ASN A 118 13.38 11.33 6.87
CA ASN A 118 13.69 12.64 6.31
C ASN A 118 13.31 13.74 7.32
N GLU A 119 13.85 14.96 7.14
CA GLU A 119 13.70 16.10 8.06
C GLU A 119 12.24 16.48 8.42
N HIS A 120 11.24 15.87 7.78
CA HIS A 120 9.82 16.08 8.04
C HIS A 120 9.27 15.29 9.25
N TRP A 121 9.97 14.25 9.72
CA TRP A 121 9.64 13.57 10.99
C TRP A 121 9.90 14.43 12.24
N THR A 122 10.73 15.48 12.11
CA THR A 122 11.05 16.41 13.20
C THR A 122 9.84 17.23 13.67
N THR A 123 8.80 17.37 12.84
CA THR A 123 7.62 18.19 13.15
C THR A 123 6.58 17.47 14.01
N TYR A 124 6.56 16.13 14.03
CA TYR A 124 5.54 15.34 14.75
C TYR A 124 6.06 14.58 15.98
N ARG A 125 7.36 14.72 16.33
CA ARG A 125 7.82 14.38 17.69
C ARG A 125 7.32 15.48 18.63
N GLY A 126 6.10 15.32 19.11
CA GLY A 126 5.51 16.18 20.13
C GLY A 126 6.45 16.32 21.33
N GLU A 127 6.53 17.55 21.83
CA GLU A 127 7.07 17.89 23.15
C GLU A 127 6.23 17.25 24.28
#